data_AF-A0A9D0J437-F1
#
_entry.id   AF-A0A9D0J437-F1
#
_cell.length_a   1.000
_cell.length_b   1.000
_cell.length_c   1.000
_cell.angle_alpha   90.00
_cell.angle_beta   90.00
_cell.angle_gamma   90.00
#
_symmetry.space_group_name_H-M   'P 1'
#
loop_
_entity.id
_entity.type
_entity.pdbx_description
1 polymer ?
#
loop_
_entity_poly.entity_id
_entity_poly.type
_entity_poly.pdbx_seq_one_letter_code
_entity_poly.pdbx_strand_id
1 'polypeptide(L)'
;DILFTKYGISGFAILDLSYRASYALSHYSRVTLSLDLLPAFTQQSLATHIQQMSKSIAQESLYDLMCGLIPHKLVKPLLLRANIPIDRSCGNVNAKMAKQIAYALKHWRFDVTDTHGYKHAEVAGGGVATDEIDAQTMESKRSAGLYFAGEVIDITGHRGGFNFHFAWASGFLAGKYAANFTIE
;
A
#
# COMPACT_ATOMS: atom_id res chain seq x y z
N ASP A 1 -2.30 5.04 -7.14
CA ASP A 1 -1.71 4.35 -8.31
C ASP A 1 -0.72 3.29 -7.83
N ILE A 2 -0.26 2.41 -8.73
CA ILE A 2 0.70 1.33 -8.46
C ILE A 2 1.76 1.35 -9.55
N LEU A 3 3.03 1.20 -9.16
CA LEU A 3 4.19 1.16 -10.04
C LEU A 3 4.95 -0.15 -9.84
N PHE A 4 5.22 -0.88 -10.93
CA PHE A 4 6.13 -2.02 -10.92
C PHE A 4 7.53 -1.55 -11.28
N THR A 5 8.52 -1.90 -10.47
CA THR A 5 9.90 -1.45 -10.61
C THR A 5 10.86 -2.65 -10.63
N LYS A 6 12.15 -2.39 -10.88
CA LYS A 6 13.17 -3.45 -10.83
C LYS A 6 13.38 -4.03 -9.42
N TYR A 7 13.06 -3.25 -8.39
CA TYR A 7 13.28 -3.61 -6.99
C TYR A 7 12.01 -4.12 -6.29
N GLY A 8 10.84 -4.06 -6.94
CA GLY A 8 9.58 -4.48 -6.34
C GLY A 8 8.39 -3.69 -6.84
N ILE A 9 7.51 -3.31 -5.91
CA ILE A 9 6.25 -2.61 -6.20
C ILE A 9 6.27 -1.30 -5.39
N SER A 10 5.85 -0.21 -6.01
CA SER A 10 5.83 1.15 -5.46
C SER A 10 4.56 1.89 -5.94
N GLY A 11 4.55 3.21 -5.84
CA GLY A 11 3.39 4.07 -6.12
C GLY A 11 2.59 4.38 -4.86
N PHE A 12 1.67 5.35 -4.96
CA PHE A 12 1.06 5.93 -3.77
C PHE A 12 0.28 4.91 -2.95
N ALA A 13 -0.42 3.97 -3.59
CA ALA A 13 -1.16 2.94 -2.87
C ALA A 13 -0.23 2.00 -2.08
N ILE A 14 1.00 1.78 -2.56
CA ILE A 14 1.98 0.96 -1.85
C ILE A 14 2.63 1.76 -0.72
N LEU A 15 2.96 3.02 -0.95
CA LEU A 15 3.52 3.89 0.09
C LEU A 15 2.57 4.03 1.28
N ASP A 16 1.27 4.22 1.03
CA ASP A 16 0.24 4.28 2.08
C ASP A 16 0.16 3.00 2.93
N LEU A 17 0.48 1.84 2.34
CA LEU A 17 0.46 0.53 3.03
C LEU A 17 1.83 0.13 3.60
N SER A 18 2.91 0.77 3.14
CA SER A 18 4.29 0.34 3.40
C SER A 18 4.66 0.33 4.88
N TYR A 19 4.10 1.24 5.68
CA TYR A 19 4.28 1.27 7.13
C TYR A 19 3.87 -0.05 7.79
N ARG A 20 2.70 -0.59 7.44
CA ARG A 20 2.21 -1.86 7.99
C ARG A 20 3.10 -3.04 7.61
N ALA A 21 3.58 -3.05 6.36
CA ALA A 21 4.52 -4.06 5.90
C ALA A 21 5.85 -3.97 6.65
N SER A 22 6.41 -2.77 6.78
CA SER A 22 7.66 -2.51 7.50
C SER A 22 7.57 -2.95 8.96
N TYR A 23 6.48 -2.58 9.65
CA TYR A 23 6.27 -2.94 11.05
C TYR A 23 6.09 -4.46 11.24
N ALA A 24 5.33 -5.12 10.38
CA ALA A 24 5.18 -6.57 10.46
C ALA A 24 6.50 -7.31 10.18
N LEU A 25 7.28 -6.84 9.20
CA LEU A 25 8.59 -7.41 8.88
C LEU A 25 9.61 -7.21 10.02
N SER A 26 9.59 -6.08 10.71
CA SER A 26 10.47 -5.86 11.88
C SER A 26 10.17 -6.81 13.04
N HIS A 27 8.96 -7.37 13.07
CA HIS A 27 8.54 -8.42 14.01
C HIS A 27 8.65 -9.83 13.41
N TYR A 28 9.45 -10.02 12.35
CA TYR A 28 9.68 -11.29 11.67
C TYR A 28 8.40 -11.97 11.16
N SER A 29 7.33 -11.20 10.93
CA SER A 29 6.07 -11.71 10.40
C SER A 29 6.13 -11.82 8.88
N ARG A 30 5.52 -12.88 8.33
CA ARG A 30 5.36 -13.01 6.88
C ARG A 30 4.34 -12.01 6.37
N VAL A 31 4.71 -11.25 5.35
CA VAL A 31 3.83 -10.27 4.71
C VAL A 31 3.53 -10.68 3.28
N THR A 32 2.24 -10.62 2.92
CA THR A 32 1.77 -10.83 1.54
C THR A 32 0.96 -9.62 1.11
N LEU A 33 1.37 -9.01 0.00
CA LEU A 33 0.62 -7.96 -0.69
C LEU A 33 -0.35 -8.64 -1.67
N SER A 34 -1.60 -8.20 -1.72
CA SER A 34 -2.60 -8.67 -2.70
C SER A 34 -3.09 -7.49 -3.51
N LEU A 35 -2.94 -7.57 -4.84
CA LEU A 35 -3.41 -6.53 -5.75
C LEU A 35 -4.75 -6.91 -6.37
N ASP A 36 -5.67 -5.96 -6.30
CA ASP A 36 -6.92 -5.96 -7.04
C ASP A 36 -6.79 -4.98 -8.22
N LEU A 37 -6.60 -5.53 -9.42
CA LEU A 37 -6.36 -4.73 -10.62
C LEU A 37 -7.65 -4.12 -11.19
N LEU A 38 -8.82 -4.62 -10.78
CA LEU A 38 -10.13 -4.20 -11.30
C LEU A 38 -11.11 -3.99 -10.13
N PRO A 39 -10.87 -2.98 -9.27
CA PRO A 39 -11.65 -2.77 -8.03
C PRO A 39 -13.12 -2.43 -8.29
N ALA A 40 -13.45 -1.89 -9.46
CA ALA A 40 -14.83 -1.59 -9.86
C ALA A 40 -15.70 -2.84 -10.05
N PHE A 41 -15.10 -4.02 -10.22
CA PHE A 41 -15.85 -5.27 -10.36
C PHE A 41 -15.81 -6.09 -9.08
N THR A 42 -16.92 -6.76 -8.78
CA THR A 42 -16.88 -7.94 -7.90
C THR A 42 -16.22 -9.10 -8.65
N GLN A 43 -15.68 -10.10 -7.94
CA GLN A 43 -15.10 -11.27 -8.60
C GLN A 43 -16.14 -12.02 -9.46
N GLN A 44 -17.39 -12.10 -8.99
CA GLN A 44 -18.46 -12.78 -9.71
C GLN A 44 -18.88 -11.99 -10.95
N SER A 45 -19.05 -10.68 -10.86
CA SER A 45 -19.39 -9.86 -12.02
C SER A 45 -18.26 -9.83 -13.06
N LEU A 46 -17.00 -9.83 -12.61
CA LEU A 46 -15.84 -9.92 -13.50
C LEU A 46 -15.80 -11.26 -14.24
N ALA A 47 -16.03 -12.38 -13.55
CA ALA A 47 -16.07 -13.70 -14.18
C ALA A 47 -17.18 -13.79 -15.24
N THR A 48 -18.38 -13.27 -14.94
CA THR A 48 -19.48 -13.19 -15.91
C THR A 48 -19.10 -12.32 -17.11
N HIS A 49 -18.48 -11.16 -16.87
CA HIS A 49 -18.06 -10.24 -17.91
C HIS A 49 -17.02 -10.87 -18.86
N ILE A 50 -15.98 -11.52 -18.30
CA ILE A 50 -14.96 -12.25 -19.07
C ILE A 50 -15.61 -13.34 -19.93
N GLN A 51 -16.54 -14.11 -19.37
CA GLN A 51 -17.22 -15.17 -20.11
C GLN A 51 -18.12 -14.64 -21.24
N GLN A 52 -18.75 -13.48 -21.05
CA GLN A 52 -19.55 -12.85 -22.09
C GLN A 52 -18.65 -12.31 -23.21
N MET A 53 -17.59 -11.57 -22.86
CA MET A 53 -16.63 -11.06 -23.83
C MET A 53 -16.00 -12.19 -24.64
N SER A 54 -15.54 -13.26 -23.99
CA SER A 54 -14.85 -14.36 -24.67
C SER A 54 -15.72 -15.05 -25.72
N LYS A 55 -17.05 -15.06 -25.56
CA LYS A 55 -18.00 -15.56 -26.57
C LYS A 55 -18.12 -14.60 -27.76
N SER A 56 -18.15 -13.30 -27.50
CA SER A 56 -18.27 -12.27 -28.54
C SER A 56 -17.03 -12.20 -29.44
N ILE A 57 -15.86 -12.50 -28.89
CA ILE A 57 -14.57 -12.51 -29.61
C ILE A 57 -13.94 -13.91 -29.65
N ALA A 58 -14.74 -14.94 -29.90
CA ALA A 58 -14.31 -16.34 -29.78
C ALA A 58 -13.08 -16.71 -30.64
N GLN A 59 -12.88 -16.04 -31.78
CA GLN A 59 -11.75 -16.28 -32.68
C GLN A 59 -10.44 -15.62 -32.22
N GLU A 60 -10.52 -14.63 -31.31
CA GLU A 60 -9.37 -13.89 -30.81
C GLU A 60 -8.61 -14.67 -29.73
N SER A 61 -7.37 -14.25 -29.48
CA SER A 61 -6.56 -14.84 -28.42
C SER A 61 -6.99 -14.38 -27.02
N LEU A 62 -6.75 -15.21 -26.02
CA LEU A 62 -6.93 -14.83 -24.61
C LEU A 62 -6.05 -13.64 -24.25
N TYR A 63 -4.87 -13.51 -24.86
CA TYR A 63 -3.99 -12.37 -24.66
C TYR A 63 -4.66 -11.04 -25.07
N ASP A 64 -5.38 -11.02 -26.20
CA ASP A 64 -6.06 -9.82 -26.70
C ASP A 64 -7.24 -9.44 -25.81
N LEU A 65 -8.04 -10.42 -25.38
CA LEU A 65 -9.09 -10.21 -24.37
C LEU A 65 -8.50 -9.58 -23.09
N MET A 66 -7.37 -10.11 -22.62
CA MET A 66 -6.72 -9.62 -21.41
C MET A 66 -6.12 -8.22 -21.58
N CYS A 67 -5.57 -7.89 -22.75
CA CYS A 67 -5.09 -6.54 -23.07
C CYS A 67 -6.21 -5.49 -23.07
N GLY A 68 -7.46 -5.90 -23.30
CA GLY A 68 -8.64 -5.05 -23.13
C GLY A 68 -9.03 -4.78 -21.68
N LEU A 69 -8.53 -5.58 -20.72
CA LEU A 69 -8.84 -5.46 -19.30
C LEU A 69 -7.72 -4.81 -18.49
N ILE A 70 -6.47 -5.11 -18.82
CA ILE A 70 -5.28 -4.63 -18.08
C ILE A 70 -4.16 -4.23 -19.04
N PRO A 71 -3.18 -3.42 -18.60
CA PRO A 71 -2.01 -3.08 -19.41
C PRO A 71 -1.28 -4.33 -19.94
N HIS A 72 -0.94 -4.34 -21.23
CA HIS A 72 -0.38 -5.49 -21.95
C HIS A 72 0.84 -6.14 -21.27
N LYS A 73 1.70 -5.34 -20.62
CA LYS A 73 2.90 -5.82 -19.90
C LYS A 73 2.56 -6.69 -18.68
N LEU A 74 1.35 -6.58 -18.13
CA LEU A 74 0.89 -7.34 -16.97
C LEU A 74 0.21 -8.66 -17.36
N VAL A 75 -0.25 -8.79 -18.60
CA VAL A 75 -1.01 -9.97 -19.06
C VAL A 75 -0.19 -11.24 -18.93
N LYS A 76 1.01 -11.30 -19.52
CA LYS A 76 1.82 -12.52 -19.50
C LYS A 76 2.22 -12.93 -18.07
N PRO A 77 2.76 -12.03 -17.22
CA PRO A 77 3.13 -12.38 -15.85
C PRO A 77 1.94 -12.86 -15.01
N LEU A 78 0.77 -12.23 -15.18
CA LEU A 78 -0.44 -12.60 -14.43
C LEU A 78 -0.96 -13.99 -14.84
N LEU A 79 -1.10 -14.24 -16.14
CA LEU A 79 -1.58 -15.53 -16.65
C LEU A 79 -0.61 -16.68 -16.31
N LEU A 80 0.70 -16.44 -16.45
CA LEU A 80 1.74 -17.40 -16.08
C LEU A 80 1.62 -17.79 -14.61
N ARG A 81 1.51 -16.80 -13.71
CA ARG A 81 1.37 -17.04 -12.27
C ARG A 81 0.07 -17.76 -11.91
N ALA A 82 -0.99 -17.53 -12.69
CA ALA A 82 -2.26 -18.21 -12.53
C ALA A 82 -2.31 -19.62 -13.14
N ASN A 83 -1.21 -20.09 -13.77
CA ASN A 83 -1.15 -21.33 -14.55
C ASN A 83 -2.21 -21.38 -15.67
N ILE A 84 -2.40 -20.27 -16.38
CA ILE A 84 -3.32 -20.16 -17.51
C ILE A 84 -2.51 -20.02 -18.80
N PRO A 85 -2.64 -20.94 -19.78
CA PRO A 85 -1.93 -20.84 -21.04
C PRO A 85 -2.35 -19.60 -21.82
N ILE A 86 -1.37 -18.82 -22.27
CA ILE A 86 -1.56 -17.53 -22.95
C ILE A 86 -2.06 -17.67 -24.39
N ASP A 87 -1.74 -18.79 -25.03
CA ASP A 87 -2.00 -19.15 -26.43
C ASP A 87 -3.42 -19.70 -26.66
N ARG A 88 -4.27 -19.71 -25.62
CA ARG A 88 -5.65 -20.15 -25.77
C ARG A 88 -6.47 -19.16 -26.59
N SER A 89 -7.31 -19.70 -27.47
CA SER A 89 -8.42 -18.95 -28.07
C SER A 89 -9.49 -18.62 -27.03
N CYS A 90 -10.13 -17.45 -27.17
CA CYS A 90 -11.26 -17.01 -26.36
C CYS A 90 -12.45 -17.98 -26.42
N GLY A 91 -12.65 -18.68 -27.54
CA GLY A 91 -13.68 -19.71 -27.67
C GLY A 91 -13.54 -20.87 -26.66
N ASN A 92 -12.33 -21.08 -26.11
CA ASN A 92 -12.06 -22.11 -25.12
C ASN A 92 -12.21 -21.63 -23.66
N VAL A 93 -12.59 -20.37 -23.44
CA VAL A 93 -12.80 -19.80 -22.10
C VAL A 93 -14.18 -20.24 -21.57
N ASN A 94 -14.18 -21.30 -20.79
CA ASN A 94 -15.37 -21.77 -20.07
C ASN A 94 -15.56 -21.03 -18.74
N ALA A 95 -16.69 -21.29 -18.06
CA ALA A 95 -17.03 -20.64 -16.79
C ALA A 95 -15.97 -20.86 -15.69
N LYS A 96 -15.31 -22.02 -15.66
CA LYS A 96 -14.25 -22.32 -14.68
C LYS A 96 -13.02 -21.45 -14.95
N MET A 97 -12.60 -21.34 -16.20
CA MET A 97 -11.48 -20.50 -16.61
C MET A 97 -11.78 -19.01 -16.37
N ALA A 98 -12.99 -18.54 -16.69
CA ALA A 98 -13.38 -17.17 -16.43
C ALA A 98 -13.31 -16.82 -14.93
N LYS A 99 -13.75 -17.74 -14.04
CA LYS A 99 -13.58 -17.59 -12.58
C LYS A 99 -12.12 -17.57 -12.15
N GLN A 100 -11.26 -18.39 -12.76
CA GLN A 100 -9.83 -18.42 -12.47
C GLN A 100 -9.12 -17.12 -12.89
N ILE A 101 -9.44 -16.60 -14.09
CA ILE A 101 -8.93 -15.31 -14.57
C ILE A 101 -9.41 -14.18 -13.66
N ALA A 102 -10.70 -14.15 -13.32
CA ALA A 102 -11.25 -13.15 -12.42
C ALA A 102 -10.57 -13.21 -11.04
N TYR A 103 -10.33 -14.40 -10.50
CA TYR A 103 -9.59 -14.55 -9.24
C TYR A 103 -8.16 -14.00 -9.35
N ALA A 104 -7.44 -14.32 -10.44
CA ALA A 104 -6.08 -13.84 -10.65
C ALA A 104 -6.00 -12.30 -10.78
N LEU A 105 -7.00 -11.67 -11.40
CA LEU A 105 -7.11 -10.21 -11.52
C LEU A 105 -7.43 -9.51 -10.20
N LYS A 106 -8.20 -10.16 -9.33
CA LYS A 106 -8.65 -9.60 -8.04
C LYS A 106 -7.69 -9.87 -6.89
N HIS A 107 -6.87 -10.93 -6.98
CA HIS A 107 -6.02 -11.44 -5.91
C HIS A 107 -4.59 -11.72 -6.38
N TRP A 108 -4.00 -10.78 -7.12
CA TRP A 108 -2.61 -10.95 -7.58
C TRP A 108 -1.64 -10.73 -6.42
N ARG A 109 -1.21 -11.83 -5.80
CA ARG A 109 -0.45 -11.82 -4.54
C ARG A 109 1.05 -11.72 -4.76
N PHE A 110 1.78 -11.11 -3.85
CA PHE A 110 3.23 -11.01 -3.83
C PHE A 110 3.72 -11.19 -2.41
N ASP A 111 4.72 -12.05 -2.21
CA ASP A 111 5.42 -12.11 -0.93
C ASP A 111 6.30 -10.88 -0.81
N VAL A 112 6.17 -10.16 0.32
CA VAL A 112 6.99 -8.98 0.61
C VAL A 112 8.14 -9.45 1.49
N THR A 113 9.35 -9.41 0.94
CA THR A 113 10.55 -9.88 1.64
C THR A 113 11.25 -8.76 2.40
N ASP A 114 11.11 -7.51 1.94
CA ASP A 114 11.75 -6.34 2.55
C ASP A 114 11.04 -5.04 2.13
N THR A 115 11.46 -3.93 2.73
CA THR A 115 11.11 -2.56 2.33
C THR A 115 12.38 -1.80 1.94
N HIS A 116 12.25 -0.61 1.36
CA HIS A 116 13.43 0.23 1.07
C HIS A 116 14.12 0.81 2.32
N GLY A 117 13.56 0.60 3.51
CA GLY A 117 14.07 1.12 4.77
C GLY A 117 14.02 2.64 4.89
N TYR A 118 14.54 3.15 6.00
CA TYR A 118 14.44 4.57 6.37
C TYR A 118 15.10 5.53 5.38
N LYS A 119 16.14 5.10 4.65
CA LYS A 119 16.85 5.96 3.67
C LYS A 119 15.93 6.51 2.57
N HIS A 120 14.85 5.78 2.29
CA HIS A 120 13.88 6.15 1.26
C HIS A 120 12.47 6.39 1.83
N ALA A 121 12.31 6.35 3.16
CA ALA A 121 11.03 6.57 3.79
C ALA A 121 10.68 8.07 3.75
N GLU A 122 9.40 8.38 3.48
CA GLU A 122 8.89 9.76 3.58
C GLU A 122 8.71 10.21 5.03
N VAL A 123 8.53 9.25 5.94
CA VAL A 123 8.32 9.46 7.37
C VAL A 123 8.92 8.32 8.18
N ALA A 124 9.33 8.61 9.42
CA ALA A 124 9.68 7.64 10.44
C ALA A 124 8.47 7.34 11.33
N GLY A 125 8.18 6.06 11.52
CA GLY A 125 7.26 5.59 12.56
C GLY A 125 8.02 5.16 13.82
N GLY A 126 7.39 5.29 14.98
CA GLY A 126 8.05 5.22 16.28
C GLY A 126 8.50 6.62 16.73
N GLY A 127 9.17 6.68 17.88
CA GLY A 127 9.69 7.92 18.45
C GLY A 127 9.57 7.95 19.96
N VAL A 128 9.59 9.15 20.53
CA VAL A 128 9.30 9.37 21.95
C VAL A 128 7.83 9.03 22.19
N ALA A 129 7.60 8.18 23.18
CA ALA A 129 6.27 7.66 23.49
C ALA A 129 5.33 8.80 23.90
N THR A 130 4.16 8.84 23.29
CA THR A 130 3.18 9.92 23.47
C THR A 130 2.59 9.96 24.89
N ASP A 131 2.62 8.85 25.61
CA ASP A 131 2.22 8.74 27.01
C ASP A 131 3.22 9.42 27.96
N GLU A 132 4.48 9.59 27.55
CA GLU A 132 5.51 10.33 28.31
C GLU A 132 5.51 11.85 28.04
N ILE A 133 4.61 12.35 27.20
CA ILE A 133 4.51 13.77 26.81
C ILE A 133 3.18 14.37 27.28
N ASP A 134 3.20 15.58 27.82
CA ASP A 134 1.99 16.36 28.08
C ASP A 134 1.41 16.89 26.76
N ALA A 135 0.16 16.52 26.45
CA ALA A 135 -0.47 16.84 25.17
C ALA A 135 -0.81 18.33 24.97
N GLN A 136 -0.81 19.14 26.03
CA GLN A 136 -1.11 20.58 25.95
C GLN A 136 0.17 21.40 25.83
N THR A 137 1.24 20.99 26.52
CA THR A 137 2.50 21.76 26.58
C THR A 137 3.60 21.21 25.68
N MET A 138 3.50 19.93 25.29
CA MET A 138 4.55 19.15 24.66
C MET A 138 5.79 18.90 25.55
N GLU A 139 5.66 19.11 26.87
CA GLU A 139 6.72 18.86 27.84
C GLU A 139 6.83 17.38 28.18
N SER A 140 8.05 16.93 28.49
CA SER A 140 8.32 15.62 29.05
C SER A 140 7.68 15.51 30.44
N LYS A 141 6.89 14.47 30.66
CA LYS A 141 6.38 14.10 32.00
C LYS A 141 7.48 13.58 32.93
N ARG A 142 8.69 13.34 32.41
CA ARG A 142 9.82 12.73 33.12
C ARG A 142 10.93 13.72 33.44
N SER A 143 10.99 14.84 32.74
CA SER A 143 12.02 15.87 32.93
C SER A 143 11.43 17.25 32.67
N ALA A 144 11.24 18.03 33.73
CA ALA A 144 10.80 19.41 33.60
C ALA A 144 11.77 20.22 32.72
N GLY A 145 11.23 21.11 31.90
CA GLY A 145 11.98 21.96 30.97
C GLY A 145 12.44 21.27 29.68
N LEU A 146 12.17 19.96 29.51
CA LEU A 146 12.45 19.23 28.26
C LEU A 146 11.17 19.13 27.42
N TYR A 147 11.22 19.58 26.17
CA TYR A 147 10.08 19.58 25.25
C TYR A 147 10.39 18.81 23.97
N PHE A 148 9.37 18.19 23.38
CA PHE A 148 9.47 17.47 22.11
C PHE A 148 8.50 18.07 21.08
N ALA A 149 8.86 18.04 19.81
CA ALA A 149 7.98 18.50 18.74
C ALA A 149 8.32 17.82 17.41
N GLY A 150 7.31 17.70 16.55
CA GLY A 150 7.44 17.10 15.23
C GLY A 150 7.71 15.59 15.27
N GLU A 151 8.37 15.12 14.22
CA GLU A 151 8.51 13.69 13.88
C GLU A 151 9.36 12.87 14.88
N VAL A 152 10.00 13.51 15.87
CA VAL A 152 10.68 12.79 16.95
C VAL A 152 9.69 12.11 17.91
N ILE A 153 8.44 12.58 17.94
CA ILE A 153 7.35 12.00 18.73
C ILE A 153 6.75 10.84 17.95
N ASP A 154 6.33 9.78 18.64
CA ASP A 154 5.66 8.61 18.05
C ASP A 154 4.24 8.94 17.54
N ILE A 155 4.18 9.80 16.53
CA ILE A 155 2.99 10.25 15.82
C ILE A 155 3.32 10.29 14.32
N THR A 156 2.66 9.43 13.56
CA THR A 156 2.78 9.39 12.11
C THR A 156 1.42 9.63 11.47
N GLY A 157 1.32 10.68 10.66
CA GLY A 157 0.14 11.00 9.88
C GLY A 157 0.13 10.31 8.52
N HIS A 158 -1.06 10.21 7.92
CA HIS A 158 -1.19 9.82 6.52
C HIS A 158 -0.51 10.82 5.59
N ARG A 159 -0.25 10.39 4.34
CA ARG A 159 0.17 11.30 3.28
C ARG A 159 -0.89 12.37 3.02
N GLY A 160 -0.46 13.57 2.61
CA GLY A 160 -1.36 14.70 2.36
C GLY A 160 -1.20 15.90 3.31
N GLY A 161 -0.03 16.04 3.96
CA GLY A 161 0.30 17.23 4.76
C GLY A 161 0.05 17.11 6.27
N PHE A 162 -0.47 15.98 6.74
CA PHE A 162 -0.74 15.75 8.17
C PHE A 162 0.53 15.79 9.03
N ASN A 163 1.63 15.21 8.56
CA ASN A 163 2.91 15.25 9.29
C ASN A 163 3.45 16.68 9.42
N PHE A 164 3.36 17.49 8.35
CA PHE A 164 3.69 18.90 8.43
C PHE A 164 2.79 19.65 9.40
N HIS A 165 1.47 19.45 9.31
CA HIS A 165 0.53 20.08 10.22
C HIS A 165 0.86 19.77 11.69
N PHE A 166 1.14 18.50 11.99
CA PHE A 166 1.54 18.09 13.34
C PHE A 166 2.86 18.72 13.78
N ALA A 167 3.87 18.78 12.90
CA ALA A 167 5.14 19.43 13.20
C ALA A 167 4.95 20.93 13.52
N TRP A 168 4.12 21.65 12.76
CA TRP A 168 3.83 23.05 13.03
C TRP A 168 3.06 23.25 14.34
N ALA A 169 2.02 22.45 14.57
CA ALA A 169 1.18 22.57 15.77
C ALA A 169 1.97 22.23 17.05
N SER A 170 2.68 21.10 17.07
CA SER A 170 3.51 20.71 18.22
C SER A 170 4.67 21.67 18.44
N GLY A 171 5.34 22.13 17.38
CA GLY A 171 6.42 23.12 17.48
C GLY A 171 5.96 24.44 18.06
N PHE A 172 4.77 24.93 17.67
CA PHE A 172 4.18 26.14 18.24
C PHE A 172 3.90 25.99 19.74
N LEU A 173 3.29 24.86 20.16
CA LEU A 173 3.02 24.59 21.57
C LEU A 173 4.31 24.49 22.38
N ALA A 174 5.24 23.62 21.96
CA ALA A 174 6.52 23.42 22.63
C ALA A 174 7.28 24.75 22.81
N GLY A 175 7.38 25.57 21.75
CA GLY A 175 8.05 26.87 21.82
C GLY A 175 7.35 27.85 22.75
N LYS A 176 6.00 27.92 22.73
CA LYS A 176 5.21 28.80 23.60
C LYS A 176 5.38 28.46 25.08
N TYR A 177 5.37 27.17 25.44
CA TYR A 177 5.49 26.75 26.83
C TYR A 177 6.93 26.80 27.32
N ALA A 178 7.90 26.40 26.50
CA ALA A 178 9.32 26.50 26.84
C ALA A 178 9.76 27.94 27.11
N ALA A 179 9.23 28.93 26.37
CA ALA A 179 9.56 30.34 26.59
C ALA A 179 9.10 30.89 27.95
N ASN A 180 8.08 30.28 28.56
CA ASN A 180 7.55 30.67 29.87
C ASN A 180 8.06 29.77 30.99
N PHE A 181 8.95 28.82 30.70
CA PHE A 181 9.53 27.95 31.72
C PHE A 181 10.58 28.70 32.52
N THR A 182 10.41 28.71 33.84
CA THR A 182 11.38 29.25 34.80
C THR A 182 11.84 28.14 35.72
N ILE A 183 13.16 28.04 35.92
CA ILE A 183 13.75 27.16 36.93
C ILE A 183 13.56 27.86 38.27
N GLU A 184 12.69 27.33 39.12
CA GLU A 184 12.70 27.63 40.57
C GLU A 184 13.84 26.89 41.26
#